data_AF-A0A5M3MAH4-F1
#
_entry.id   AF-A0A5M3MAH4-F1
#
_cell.length_a   1.000
_cell.length_b   1.000
_cell.length_c   1.000
_cell.angle_alpha   90.00
_cell.angle_beta   90.00
_cell.angle_gamma   90.00
#
_symmetry.space_group_name_H-M   'P 1'
#
loop_
_entity.id
_entity.type
_entity.pdbx_description
1 polymer ?
#
loop_
_entity_poly.entity_id
_entity_poly.type
_entity_poly.pdbx_seq_one_letter_code
_entity_poly.pdbx_strand_id
1 'polypeptide(L)'
;MVARVSSPRLKWGEVRAGHAHACPHCSIPLLTGESPGFCCGKLGCRVNDVAPLPPLPPEYDVFINDPNISRNSRILNLIFSFAALESTHTFPHFGSGPPAFVAIQGRVYHR
;
A
#
# COMPACT_ATOMS: atom_id res chain seq x y z
N MET A 1 1.50 16.69 36.28
CA MET A 1 2.69 16.26 35.50
C MET A 1 2.19 15.46 34.32
N VAL A 2 2.30 15.98 33.10
CA VAL A 2 1.97 15.22 31.88
C VAL A 2 3.29 14.69 31.33
N ALA A 3 3.49 13.37 31.39
CA ALA A 3 4.68 12.72 30.86
C ALA A 3 4.64 12.75 29.32
N ARG A 4 5.81 12.97 28.68
CA ARG A 4 5.96 12.81 27.23
C ARG A 4 5.66 11.35 26.87
N VAL A 5 4.61 11.14 26.10
CA VAL A 5 4.38 9.86 25.42
C VAL A 5 5.59 9.66 24.49
N SER A 6 6.42 8.65 24.75
CA SER A 6 7.43 8.24 23.79
C SER A 6 6.70 7.77 22.53
N SER A 7 7.03 8.33 21.37
CA SER A 7 6.41 7.91 20.12
C SER A 7 6.62 6.40 19.96
N PRO A 8 5.55 5.57 19.91
CA PRO A 8 5.72 4.15 19.78
C PRO A 8 6.45 3.86 18.45
N ARG A 9 7.59 3.17 18.52
CA ARG A 9 8.29 2.70 17.34
C ARG A 9 7.55 1.49 16.79
N LEU A 10 6.63 1.75 15.87
CA LEU A 10 5.92 0.71 15.14
C LEU A 10 6.90 -0.03 14.22
N LYS A 11 7.03 -1.34 14.40
CA LYS A 11 7.91 -2.22 13.61
C LYS A 11 7.14 -3.48 13.23
N TRP A 12 7.24 -3.88 11.97
CA TRP A 12 6.70 -5.14 11.49
C TRP A 12 7.62 -6.29 11.86
N GLY A 13 7.05 -7.42 12.27
CA GLY A 13 7.81 -8.66 12.46
C GLY A 13 8.88 -8.60 13.55
N GLU A 14 8.68 -7.76 14.58
CA GLU A 14 9.64 -7.62 15.68
C GLU A 14 10.00 -8.98 16.28
N VAL A 15 11.30 -9.28 16.39
CA VAL A 15 11.74 -10.56 16.97
C VAL A 15 11.72 -10.45 18.50
N ARG A 16 10.96 -11.33 19.14
CA ARG A 16 10.84 -11.42 20.60
C ARG A 16 11.22 -12.82 21.06
N ALA A 17 12.19 -12.91 21.97
CA ALA A 17 12.71 -14.20 22.45
C ALA A 17 13.04 -15.19 21.31
N GLY A 18 13.68 -14.69 20.24
CA GLY A 18 14.07 -15.48 19.07
C GLY A 18 12.96 -15.81 18.07
N HIS A 19 11.72 -15.42 18.34
CA HIS A 19 10.57 -15.68 17.46
C HIS A 19 10.13 -14.39 16.77
N ALA A 20 9.98 -14.44 15.45
CA ALA A 20 9.41 -13.32 14.69
C ALA A 20 7.94 -13.12 15.09
N HIS A 21 7.54 -11.88 15.36
CA HIS A 21 6.16 -11.54 15.65
C HIS A 21 5.32 -11.67 14.38
N ALA A 22 4.70 -12.85 14.21
CA ALA A 22 3.92 -13.21 13.03
C ALA A 22 2.64 -13.96 13.42
N CYS A 23 1.67 -14.01 12.51
CA CYS A 23 0.48 -14.80 12.70
C CYS A 23 0.83 -16.30 12.72
N PRO A 24 0.36 -17.09 13.71
CA PRO A 24 0.68 -18.51 13.80
C PRO A 24 -0.01 -19.36 12.71
N HIS A 25 -1.00 -18.81 12.00
CA HIS A 25 -1.72 -19.52 10.95
C HIS A 25 -1.17 -19.23 9.56
N CYS A 26 -1.07 -17.95 9.17
CA CYS A 26 -0.62 -17.55 7.83
C CYS A 26 0.83 -17.02 7.76
N SER A 27 1.53 -16.94 8.90
CA SER A 27 2.91 -16.47 9.01
C SER A 27 3.17 -15.02 8.56
N ILE A 28 2.13 -14.22 8.35
CA ILE A 28 2.27 -12.79 8.02
C ILE A 28 2.90 -12.04 9.22
N PRO A 29 3.93 -11.21 9.00
CA PRO A 29 4.50 -10.36 10.05
C PRO A 29 3.45 -9.43 10.63
N LEU A 30 3.37 -9.37 11.96
CA LEU A 30 2.45 -8.52 12.70
C LEU A 30 3.16 -7.25 13.19
N LEU A 31 2.42 -6.14 13.26
CA LEU A 31 2.93 -4.88 13.77
C LEU A 31 3.14 -4.95 15.29
N THR A 32 4.09 -4.19 15.82
CA THR A 32 4.28 -4.10 17.28
C THR A 32 3.00 -3.65 17.98
N GLY A 33 2.45 -4.52 18.82
CA GLY A 33 1.20 -4.29 19.57
C GLY A 33 -0.01 -5.04 19.02
N GLU A 34 0.07 -5.58 17.80
CA GLU A 34 -0.95 -6.49 17.29
C GLU A 34 -0.93 -7.81 18.05
N SER A 35 -2.11 -8.42 18.24
CA SER A 35 -2.20 -9.74 18.84
C SER A 35 -2.04 -10.84 17.76
N PRO A 36 -1.58 -12.05 18.11
CA PRO A 36 -1.47 -13.16 17.17
C PRO A 36 -2.78 -13.54 16.45
N GLY A 37 -3.93 -13.17 17.02
CA GLY A 37 -5.25 -13.38 16.43
C GLY A 37 -5.77 -12.22 15.58
N PHE A 38 -5.00 -11.15 15.39
CA PHE A 38 -5.43 -9.98 14.63
C PHE A 38 -5.69 -10.31 13.15
N CYS A 39 -4.80 -11.08 12.53
CA CYS A 39 -4.89 -11.43 11.11
C CYS A 39 -5.96 -12.51 10.83
N CYS A 40 -5.78 -13.72 11.38
CA CYS A 40 -6.62 -14.88 11.05
C CYS A 40 -7.64 -15.25 12.14
N GLY A 41 -7.79 -14.43 13.19
CA GLY A 41 -8.48 -14.84 14.41
C GLY A 41 -7.63 -15.76 15.30
N LYS A 42 -8.13 -16.08 16.49
CA LYS A 42 -7.46 -17.03 17.40
C LYS A 42 -7.39 -18.39 16.69
N LEU A 43 -6.17 -18.93 16.54
CA LEU A 43 -5.93 -20.22 15.88
C LEU A 43 -6.51 -20.34 14.46
N GLY A 44 -6.66 -19.23 13.73
CA GLY A 44 -7.18 -19.26 12.36
C GLY A 44 -8.71 -19.34 12.25
N CYS A 45 -9.46 -19.08 13.34
CA CYS A 45 -10.91 -19.22 13.34
C CYS A 45 -11.65 -18.34 12.33
N ARG A 46 -11.03 -17.27 11.81
CA ARG A 46 -11.64 -16.34 10.86
C ARG A 46 -11.14 -16.48 9.43
N VAL A 47 -10.32 -17.50 9.15
CA VAL A 47 -9.71 -17.69 7.82
C VAL A 47 -10.77 -17.91 6.74
N ASN A 48 -11.85 -18.60 7.10
CA ASN A 48 -12.94 -18.92 6.19
C ASN A 48 -14.10 -17.91 6.25
N ASP A 49 -13.98 -16.85 7.07
CA ASP A 49 -15.03 -15.82 7.15
C ASP A 49 -15.10 -14.98 5.88
N VAL A 50 -14.01 -14.94 5.11
CA VAL A 50 -13.87 -14.18 3.88
C VAL A 50 -13.52 -15.13 2.75
N ALA A 51 -14.24 -15.02 1.63
CA ALA A 51 -13.90 -15.76 0.42
C ALA A 51 -12.48 -15.37 -0.05
N PRO A 52 -11.68 -16.33 -0.57
CA PRO A 52 -10.39 -16.01 -1.14
C PRO A 52 -10.55 -15.00 -2.27
N LEU A 53 -9.56 -14.11 -2.41
CA LEU A 53 -9.53 -13.19 -3.54
C LEU A 53 -9.52 -13.99 -4.85
N PRO A 54 -10.22 -13.51 -5.90
CA PRO A 54 -10.10 -14.11 -7.22
C PRO A 54 -8.65 -14.08 -7.68
N PRO A 55 -8.22 -15.04 -8.52
CA PRO A 55 -6.88 -15.02 -9.08
C PRO A 55 -6.67 -13.70 -9.85
N LEU A 56 -5.43 -13.21 -9.83
CA LEU A 56 -5.09 -12.04 -10.60
C LEU A 56 -5.28 -12.31 -12.10
N PRO A 57 -5.75 -11.32 -12.87
CA PRO A 57 -5.82 -11.45 -14.32
C PRO A 57 -4.44 -11.77 -14.91
N PRO A 58 -4.34 -12.61 -15.95
CA PRO A 58 -3.05 -13.04 -16.55
C PRO A 58 -2.21 -11.87 -17.06
N GLU A 59 -2.82 -10.72 -17.36
CA GLU A 59 -2.13 -9.50 -17.76
C GLU A 59 -1.18 -8.97 -16.67
N TYR A 60 -1.41 -9.33 -15.40
CA TYR A 60 -0.56 -8.93 -14.27
C TYR A 60 0.72 -9.76 -14.15
N ASP A 61 0.82 -10.93 -14.81
CA ASP A 61 1.97 -11.83 -14.71
C ASP A 61 3.27 -11.16 -15.19
N VAL A 62 3.14 -10.24 -16.17
CA VAL A 62 4.25 -9.44 -16.71
C VAL A 62 4.84 -8.51 -15.64
N PHE A 63 4.00 -8.02 -14.73
CA PHE A 63 4.39 -7.02 -13.74
C PHE A 63 4.71 -7.61 -12.36
N ILE A 64 4.01 -8.67 -11.97
CA ILE A 64 4.09 -9.18 -10.59
C ILE A 64 5.45 -9.80 -10.25
N ASN A 65 6.16 -10.26 -11.28
CA ASN A 65 7.51 -10.82 -11.16
C ASN A 65 8.61 -9.81 -11.50
N ASP A 66 8.27 -8.57 -11.86
CA ASP A 66 9.28 -7.55 -12.16
C ASP A 66 9.99 -7.13 -10.87
N PRO A 67 11.33 -7.29 -10.76
CA PRO A 67 12.07 -6.94 -9.55
C PRO A 67 11.98 -5.45 -9.19
N ASN A 68 11.61 -4.60 -10.15
CA ASN A 68 11.41 -3.17 -9.96
C ASN A 68 9.95 -2.80 -9.71
N ILE A 69 9.00 -3.73 -9.64
CA ILE A 69 7.57 -3.41 -9.50
C ILE A 69 7.30 -2.57 -8.25
N SER A 70 7.95 -2.87 -7.12
CA SER A 70 7.82 -2.08 -5.89
C SER A 70 8.32 -0.64 -6.07
N ARG A 71 9.42 -0.45 -6.80
CA ARG A 71 9.99 0.88 -7.08
C ARG A 71 9.13 1.65 -8.08
N ASN A 72 8.66 0.97 -9.11
CA ASN A 72 7.90 1.56 -10.21
C ASN A 72 6.42 1.72 -9.88
N SER A 73 5.88 0.98 -8.91
CA SER A 73 4.46 1.02 -8.50
C SER A 73 4.03 2.42 -8.11
N ARG A 74 4.91 3.17 -7.42
CA ARG A 74 4.63 4.56 -7.06
C ARG A 74 4.47 5.44 -8.31
N ILE A 75 5.35 5.29 -9.29
CA ILE A 75 5.31 6.05 -10.55
C ILE A 75 4.07 5.63 -11.36
N LEU A 76 3.81 4.34 -11.48
CA LEU A 76 2.65 3.79 -12.18
C LEU A 76 1.33 4.25 -11.54
N ASN A 77 1.22 4.22 -10.20
CA ASN A 77 0.06 4.74 -9.49
C ASN A 77 -0.14 6.24 -9.71
N LEU A 78 0.95 7.03 -9.76
CA LEU A 78 0.86 8.45 -10.06
C LEU A 78 0.43 8.71 -11.51
N ILE A 79 0.99 7.97 -12.48
CA ILE A 79 0.60 8.07 -13.90
C ILE A 79 -0.85 7.65 -14.08
N PHE A 80 -1.28 6.54 -13.46
CA PHE A 80 -2.66 6.08 -13.52
C PHE A 80 -3.60 7.09 -12.89
N SER A 81 -3.28 7.61 -11.71
CA SER A 81 -4.08 8.65 -11.05
C SER A 81 -4.15 9.91 -11.93
N PHE A 82 -3.05 10.30 -12.56
CA PHE A 82 -3.00 11.43 -13.50
C PHE A 82 -3.84 11.17 -14.76
N ALA A 83 -3.76 9.98 -15.34
CA ALA A 83 -4.53 9.61 -16.53
C ALA A 83 -6.02 9.46 -16.23
N ALA A 84 -6.38 9.01 -15.02
CA ALA A 84 -7.75 8.93 -14.53
C ALA A 84 -8.34 10.30 -14.18
N LEU A 85 -7.50 11.31 -13.93
CA LEU A 85 -7.94 12.70 -13.87
C LEU A 85 -8.24 13.15 -15.31
N GLU A 86 -9.50 12.95 -15.75
CA GLU A 86 -9.99 13.56 -16.97
C GLU A 86 -9.78 15.09 -16.90
N SER A 87 -8.90 15.63 -17.74
CA SER A 87 -8.78 17.07 -17.92
C SER A 87 -9.69 17.51 -19.05
N THR A 88 -10.60 18.43 -18.77
CA THR A 88 -11.46 19.05 -19.80
C THR A 88 -10.77 20.19 -20.54
N HIS A 89 -9.56 20.56 -20.12
CA HIS A 89 -8.82 21.72 -20.61
C HIS A 89 -7.47 21.27 -21.17
N THR A 90 -7.01 21.95 -22.22
CA THR A 90 -5.72 21.69 -22.85
C THR A 90 -4.58 21.80 -21.84
N PHE A 91 -3.67 20.82 -21.82
CA PHE A 91 -2.46 20.91 -21.00
C PHE A 91 -1.70 22.20 -21.33
N PRO A 92 -1.24 22.96 -20.33
CA PRO A 92 -0.52 24.20 -20.59
C PRO A 92 0.78 23.89 -21.32
N HIS A 93 1.10 24.68 -22.35
CA HIS A 93 2.39 24.61 -23.02
C HIS A 93 3.46 25.12 -22.06
N PHE A 94 4.24 24.21 -21.49
CA PHE A 94 5.42 24.59 -20.73
C PHE A 94 6.51 25.07 -21.70
N GLY A 95 7.00 26.30 -21.50
CA GLY A 95 8.26 26.74 -22.10
C GLY A 95 9.45 25.89 -21.64
N SER A 96 10.68 26.28 -22.00
CA SER A 96 11.93 25.52 -21.82
C SER A 96 12.39 25.29 -20.36
N GLY A 97 11.50 24.88 -19.46
CA GLY A 97 11.77 24.55 -18.06
C GLY A 97 11.39 23.10 -17.74
N PRO A 98 12.03 22.48 -16.74
CA PRO A 98 11.80 21.08 -16.42
C PRO A 98 10.37 20.84 -15.90
N PRO A 99 9.63 19.84 -16.43
CA PRO A 99 8.20 19.60 -16.14
C PRO A 99 7.99 18.88 -14.80
N ALA A 100 8.69 19.31 -13.74
CA ALA A 100 8.68 18.61 -12.45
C ALA A 100 7.46 18.96 -11.58
N PHE A 101 6.74 20.04 -11.88
CA PHE A 101 5.61 20.51 -11.09
C PHE A 101 4.48 21.04 -11.98
N VAL A 102 3.53 20.17 -12.31
CA VAL A 102 2.26 20.58 -12.91
C VAL A 102 1.20 20.57 -11.82
N ALA A 103 0.86 21.75 -11.30
CA ALA A 103 -0.35 21.90 -10.49
C ALA A 103 -1.54 22.05 -11.46
N ILE A 104 -2.34 20.99 -11.61
CA ILE A 104 -3.58 21.07 -12.37
C ILE A 104 -4.58 21.89 -11.54
N GLN A 105 -4.81 23.14 -11.91
CA GLN A 105 -5.99 23.87 -11.46
C GLN A 105 -7.21 23.32 -12.23
N GLY A 106 -8.01 22.48 -11.57
CA GLY A 106 -9.24 21.91 -12.13
C GLY A 106 -10.14 21.34 -11.04
N ARG A 107 -11.44 21.25 -11.31
CA ARG A 107 -12.39 20.58 -10.42
C ARG A 107 -12.32 19.08 -10.68
N VAL A 108 -11.96 18.30 -9.66
CA VAL A 108 -11.99 16.84 -9.70
C VAL A 108 -13.45 16.40 -9.53
N TYR A 109 -13.98 15.70 -10.52
CA TYR A 109 -15.26 15.00 -10.38
C TYR A 109 -14.98 13.51 -10.24
N HIS A 110 -15.38 12.93 -9.11
CA HIS A 110 -15.54 11.49 -9.00
C HIS A 110 -16.85 11.11 -9.68
N ARG A 111 -16.79 10.15 -10.61
CA ARG A 111 -17.98 9.54 -11.20
C ARG A 111 -18.39 8.32 -10.40
#